data_AF-A0A2H6MYE7-F1
#
_entry.id   AF-A0A2H6MYE7-F1
#
_cell.length_a   1.000
_cell.length_b   1.000
_cell.length_c   1.000
_cell.angle_alpha   90.00
_cell.angle_beta   90.00
_cell.angle_gamma   90.00
#
_symmetry.space_group_name_H-M   'P 1'
#
loop_
_entity.id
_entity.type
_entity.pdbx_description
1 polymer ?
#
loop_
_entity_poly.entity_id
_entity_poly.type
_entity_poly.pdbx_seq_one_letter_code
_entity_poly.pdbx_strand_id
1 'polypeptide(L)'
;AEAWINGTSLGGQSFGAEQLQIEYNFPFIFPPGLFARYSVQINSHVVQRSDGKHQIYAYRGKVPVVISYRPAKGTQQPDILSIASHASLPNIWTAWQAITPLVEELNILLQEWPGLYYSVHVLCSKCLKRGSPHPHTFPGELLSQPRPEGVTEIICPKNGNERVNVALVYPPTPTVISPCSK
;
A
#
# COMPACT_ATOMS: atom_id res chain seq x y z
N ALA A 1 18.67 -2.05 15.26
CA ALA A 1 17.85 -0.87 15.60
C ALA A 1 16.40 -1.30 15.52
N GLU A 2 15.89 -1.87 16.60
CA GLU A 2 14.57 -2.46 16.69
C GLU A 2 13.92 -1.92 17.96
N ALA A 3 12.95 -1.05 17.80
CA ALA A 3 11.99 -0.71 18.83
C ALA A 3 10.79 -0.14 18.08
N TRP A 4 9.64 -0.80 18.18
CA TRP A 4 8.26 -0.25 18.19
C TRP A 4 7.23 -1.37 18.05
N ILE A 5 7.49 -2.54 18.64
CA ILE A 5 6.44 -3.48 19.01
C ILE A 5 6.10 -3.13 20.46
N ASN A 6 5.08 -2.30 20.64
CA ASN A 6 4.14 -2.25 21.78
C ASN A 6 3.58 -0.83 21.91
N GLY A 7 2.36 -0.66 21.42
CA GLY A 7 1.56 0.54 21.65
C GLY A 7 1.02 0.54 23.07
N THR A 8 1.50 1.46 23.89
CA THR A 8 0.81 1.88 25.11
C THR A 8 0.35 3.31 24.90
N SER A 9 -0.96 3.52 24.88
CA SER A 9 -1.58 4.84 24.72
C SER A 9 -1.41 5.67 25.99
N LEU A 10 -0.87 6.87 25.85
CA LEU A 10 -0.99 7.95 26.83
C LEU A 10 -1.43 9.22 26.11
N GLY A 11 -2.43 9.88 26.70
CA GLY A 11 -3.10 11.07 26.20
C GLY A 11 -2.13 12.22 25.94
N GLY A 12 -2.21 12.70 24.72
CA GLY A 12 -1.41 13.75 24.09
C GLY A 12 -1.69 13.56 22.61
N GLN A 13 -1.92 14.63 21.85
CA GLN A 13 -2.11 14.51 20.40
C GLN A 13 -0.83 13.90 19.82
N SER A 14 -0.81 12.58 19.72
CA SER A 14 0.18 11.85 18.98
C SER A 14 -0.10 12.24 17.54
N PHE A 15 0.79 13.04 16.96
CA PHE A 15 0.96 13.07 15.52
C PHE A 15 1.49 11.69 15.10
N GLY A 16 0.64 10.67 15.29
CA GLY A 16 0.94 9.30 14.96
C GLY A 16 1.13 9.22 13.46
N ALA A 17 2.20 8.56 13.04
CA ALA A 17 2.38 8.25 11.64
C ALA A 17 1.13 7.51 11.14
N GLU A 18 0.51 8.03 10.09
CA GLU A 18 -0.54 7.33 9.37
C GLU A 18 0.15 6.40 8.36
N GLN A 19 -0.48 5.25 8.10
CA GLN A 19 0.02 4.25 7.16
C GLN A 19 -0.79 4.34 5.87
N LEU A 20 -0.08 4.51 4.76
CA LEU A 20 -0.59 4.32 3.40
C LEU A 20 -0.14 2.93 2.95
N GLN A 21 -1.07 2.10 2.47
CA GLN A 21 -0.75 0.76 1.97
C GLN A 21 -1.61 0.41 0.77
N ILE A 22 -0.96 -0.07 -0.28
CA ILE A 22 -1.57 -0.60 -1.49
C ILE A 22 -1.31 -2.11 -1.53
N GLU A 23 -2.35 -2.90 -1.81
CA GLU A 23 -2.27 -4.35 -1.91
C GLU A 23 -2.70 -4.84 -3.29
N TYR A 24 -1.94 -5.82 -3.79
CA TYR A 24 -2.22 -6.60 -4.97
C TYR A 24 -2.55 -8.03 -4.51
N ASN A 25 -3.77 -8.47 -4.80
CA ASN A 25 -4.24 -9.80 -4.43
C ASN A 25 -4.29 -10.69 -5.67
N PHE A 26 -3.63 -11.85 -5.59
CA PHE A 26 -3.56 -12.86 -6.64
C PHE A 26 -4.30 -14.12 -6.16
N PRO A 27 -5.60 -14.29 -6.50
CA PRO A 27 -6.41 -15.37 -5.94
C PRO A 27 -6.17 -16.75 -6.57
N PHE A 28 -5.53 -16.81 -7.74
CA PHE A 28 -5.30 -18.08 -8.43
C PHE A 28 -3.82 -18.42 -8.56
N ILE A 29 -3.02 -17.50 -9.11
CA ILE A 29 -1.61 -17.73 -9.41
C ILE A 29 -0.82 -16.48 -9.04
N PHE A 30 0.16 -16.62 -8.16
CA PHE A 30 1.22 -15.62 -8.01
C PHE A 30 2.28 -15.85 -9.09
N PRO A 31 2.60 -14.85 -9.94
CA PRO A 31 3.51 -15.09 -11.06
C PRO A 31 4.91 -15.52 -10.57
N PRO A 32 5.47 -16.62 -11.10
CA PRO A 32 6.77 -17.11 -10.69
C PRO A 32 7.85 -16.04 -10.85
N GLY A 33 8.59 -15.79 -9.78
CA GLY A 33 9.67 -14.80 -9.77
C GLY A 33 9.22 -13.33 -9.73
N LEU A 34 7.92 -13.02 -9.67
CA LEU A 34 7.44 -11.63 -9.61
C LEU A 34 8.12 -10.82 -8.51
N PHE A 35 8.15 -11.34 -7.27
CA PHE A 35 8.77 -10.65 -6.14
C PHE A 35 10.27 -10.42 -6.34
N ALA A 36 10.99 -11.39 -6.88
CA ALA A 36 12.43 -11.29 -7.14
C ALA A 36 12.74 -10.33 -8.29
N ARG A 37 11.91 -10.28 -9.34
CA ARG A 37 12.07 -9.33 -10.45
C ARG A 37 11.72 -7.92 -10.00
N TYR A 38 10.62 -7.78 -9.26
CA TYR A 38 10.20 -6.51 -8.71
C TYR A 38 11.25 -5.95 -7.74
N SER A 39 11.87 -6.79 -6.90
CA SER A 39 12.92 -6.36 -5.99
C SER A 39 14.13 -5.75 -6.71
N VAL A 40 14.44 -6.22 -7.92
CA VAL A 40 15.50 -5.65 -8.76
C VAL A 40 15.05 -4.34 -9.40
N GLN A 41 13.83 -4.28 -9.95
CA GLN A 41 13.31 -3.08 -10.63
C GLN A 41 13.22 -1.86 -9.71
N ILE A 42 12.82 -2.05 -8.45
CA ILE A 42 12.72 -0.94 -7.50
C ILE A 42 14.08 -0.36 -7.06
N ASN A 43 15.20 -0.99 -7.42
CA ASN A 43 16.52 -0.60 -6.93
C ASN A 43 16.93 0.81 -7.37
N SER A 44 16.50 1.25 -8.55
CA SER A 44 16.73 2.60 -9.06
C SER A 44 15.95 3.69 -8.32
N HIS A 45 14.90 3.29 -7.58
CA HIS A 45 13.98 4.20 -6.91
C HIS A 45 14.28 4.41 -5.42
N VAL A 46 15.19 3.62 -4.85
CA VAL A 46 15.49 3.61 -3.41
C VAL A 46 16.94 3.99 -3.14
N VAL A 47 17.18 4.67 -2.02
CA VAL A 47 18.53 5.13 -1.62
C VAL A 47 19.20 4.21 -0.61
N GLN A 48 18.39 3.46 0.16
CA GLN A 48 18.84 2.48 1.14
C GLN A 48 17.81 1.37 1.19
N ARG A 49 18.26 0.12 1.34
CA ARG A 49 17.38 -1.05 1.45
C ARG A 49 17.97 -2.16 2.29
N SER A 50 17.09 -2.99 2.83
CA SER A 50 17.36 -4.23 3.53
C SER A 50 16.36 -5.27 3.06
N ASP A 51 16.86 -6.38 2.53
CA ASP A 51 16.06 -7.39 1.86
C ASP A 51 15.95 -8.63 2.75
N GLY A 52 14.72 -9.10 2.94
CA GLY A 52 14.37 -10.38 3.54
C GLY A 52 13.64 -11.27 2.52
N LYS A 53 13.38 -12.51 2.93
CA LYS A 53 12.80 -13.54 2.04
C LYS A 53 11.51 -13.11 1.35
N HIS A 54 10.62 -12.43 2.08
CA HIS A 54 9.33 -11.96 1.56
C HIS A 54 9.04 -10.51 1.96
N GLN A 55 10.07 -9.74 2.29
CA GLN A 55 9.90 -8.35 2.70
C GLN A 55 11.13 -7.55 2.31
N ILE A 56 10.94 -6.33 1.84
CA ILE A 56 12.00 -5.37 1.55
C ILE A 56 11.67 -4.12 2.35
N TYR A 57 12.58 -3.72 3.22
CA TYR A 57 12.54 -2.44 3.90
C TYR A 57 13.46 -1.48 3.16
N ALA A 58 12.94 -0.37 2.66
CA ALA A 58 13.71 0.57 1.87
C ALA A 58 13.37 2.03 2.21
N TYR A 59 14.20 2.95 1.73
CA TYR A 59 13.96 4.38 1.80
C TYR A 59 13.98 4.98 0.40
N ARG A 60 12.99 5.81 0.09
CA ARG A 60 13.04 6.73 -1.05
C ARG A 60 13.27 8.14 -0.52
N GLY A 61 14.50 8.64 -0.67
CA GLY A 61 14.97 9.82 0.06
C GLY A 61 14.98 9.56 1.57
N LYS A 62 14.14 10.27 2.33
CA LYS A 62 13.99 10.08 3.79
C LYS A 62 12.72 9.32 4.19
N VAL A 63 11.92 8.90 3.21
CA VAL A 63 10.60 8.30 3.47
C VAL A 63 10.73 6.78 3.46
N PRO A 64 10.35 6.08 4.54
CA PRO A 64 10.43 4.62 4.59
C PRO A 64 9.33 4.00 3.71
N VAL A 65 9.69 2.92 3.04
CA VAL A 65 8.78 2.08 2.26
C VAL A 65 9.02 0.62 2.62
N VAL A 66 7.92 -0.13 2.77
CA VAL A 66 7.93 -1.57 3.00
C VAL A 66 7.24 -2.23 1.82
N ILE A 67 7.95 -3.11 1.12
CA ILE A 67 7.34 -4.04 0.17
C ILE A 67 7.24 -5.40 0.88
N SER A 68 6.07 -6.03 0.89
CA SER A 68 5.90 -7.35 1.50
C SER A 68 5.17 -8.30 0.57
N TYR A 69 5.65 -9.53 0.48
CA TYR A 69 4.95 -10.64 -0.14
C TYR A 69 4.45 -11.57 0.97
N ARG A 70 3.16 -11.92 0.92
CA ARG A 70 2.54 -12.89 1.81
C ARG A 70 2.04 -14.05 0.94
N PRO A 71 2.71 -15.21 1.00
CA PRO A 71 2.23 -16.40 0.33
C PRO A 71 0.84 -16.81 0.84
N ALA A 72 0.02 -17.37 -0.05
CA ALA A 72 -1.26 -17.97 0.26
C ALA A 72 -1.14 -19.01 1.38
N LYS A 73 -2.10 -19.01 2.31
CA LYS A 73 -2.21 -20.01 3.38
C LYS A 73 -3.45 -20.86 3.14
N GLY A 74 -3.28 -21.95 2.40
CA GLY A 74 -4.38 -22.85 2.02
C GLY A 74 -5.29 -22.23 0.94
N THR A 75 -6.48 -22.80 0.77
CA THR A 75 -7.41 -22.46 -0.34
C THR A 75 -8.21 -21.18 -0.12
N GLN A 76 -8.13 -20.55 1.06
CA GLN A 76 -8.99 -19.42 1.43
C GLN A 76 -8.29 -18.06 1.41
N GLN A 77 -6.96 -17.99 1.39
CA GLN A 77 -6.24 -16.73 1.37
C GLN A 77 -5.43 -16.59 0.09
N PRO A 78 -5.63 -15.52 -0.70
CA PRO A 78 -4.84 -15.27 -1.90
C PRO A 78 -3.38 -14.97 -1.54
N ASP A 79 -2.50 -15.08 -2.52
CA ASP A 79 -1.18 -14.47 -2.45
C ASP A 79 -1.33 -12.95 -2.46
N ILE A 80 -0.60 -12.25 -1.59
CA ILE A 80 -0.69 -10.78 -1.45
C ILE A 80 0.69 -10.17 -1.61
N LEU A 81 0.79 -9.17 -2.48
CA LEU A 81 1.94 -8.28 -2.56
C LEU A 81 1.50 -6.88 -2.10
N SER A 82 2.18 -6.29 -1.13
CA SER A 82 1.84 -4.98 -0.60
C SER A 82 3.01 -4.00 -0.68
N ILE A 83 2.67 -2.73 -0.85
CA ILE A 83 3.60 -1.60 -0.81
C ILE A 83 3.04 -0.62 0.21
N ALA A 84 3.80 -0.34 1.27
CA ALA A 84 3.36 0.51 2.37
C ALA A 84 4.39 1.58 2.71
N SER A 85 3.92 2.72 3.21
CA SER A 85 4.75 3.82 3.69
C SER A 85 4.02 4.54 4.82
N HIS A 86 4.78 5.27 5.60
CA HIS A 86 4.29 5.95 6.79
C HIS A 86 4.69 7.42 6.75
N ALA A 87 3.74 8.30 7.06
CA ALA A 87 3.98 9.73 7.20
C ALA A 87 2.93 10.34 8.13
N SER A 88 3.23 11.51 8.70
CA SER A 88 2.20 12.29 9.40
C SER A 88 1.16 12.78 8.39
N LEU A 89 -0.08 12.96 8.83
CA LEU A 89 -1.18 13.36 7.94
C LEU A 89 -0.89 14.64 7.12
N PRO A 90 -0.32 15.72 7.68
CA PRO A 90 0.06 16.91 6.89
C PRO A 90 1.10 16.62 5.80
N ASN A 91 1.91 15.58 5.98
CA ASN A 91 2.97 15.16 5.08
C ASN A 91 2.63 13.87 4.33
N ILE A 92 1.38 13.42 4.30
CA ILE A 92 1.04 12.14 3.67
C ILE A 92 1.35 12.12 2.17
N TRP A 93 1.43 13.29 1.55
CA TRP A 93 1.91 13.46 0.18
C TRP A 93 3.33 12.88 -0.03
N THR A 94 4.20 12.88 1.00
CA THR A 94 5.54 12.28 0.90
C THR A 94 5.48 10.76 0.82
N ALA A 95 4.52 10.13 1.51
CA ALA A 95 4.29 8.69 1.41
C ALA A 95 3.80 8.32 0.00
N TRP A 96 2.89 9.11 -0.58
CA TRP A 96 2.50 8.94 -1.98
C TRP A 96 3.67 9.10 -2.94
N GLN A 97 4.45 10.17 -2.81
CA GLN A 97 5.65 10.38 -3.62
C GLN A 97 6.66 9.22 -3.48
N ALA A 98 6.71 8.56 -2.32
CA ALA A 98 7.58 7.42 -2.11
C ALA A 98 7.07 6.13 -2.79
N ILE A 99 5.75 5.88 -2.72
CA ILE A 99 5.12 4.64 -3.20
C ILE A 99 4.80 4.69 -4.71
N THR A 100 4.38 5.84 -5.25
CA THR A 100 3.89 5.94 -6.63
C THR A 100 4.82 5.32 -7.68
N PRO A 101 6.14 5.65 -7.71
CA PRO A 101 7.03 5.04 -8.70
C PRO A 101 7.13 3.51 -8.56
N LEU A 102 7.01 2.99 -7.34
CA LEU A 102 7.09 1.56 -7.06
C LEU A 102 5.82 0.83 -7.55
N VAL A 103 4.66 1.45 -7.35
CA VAL A 103 3.38 0.98 -7.89
C VAL A 103 3.42 0.95 -9.42
N GLU A 104 3.99 1.99 -10.05
CA GLU A 104 4.15 2.06 -11.51
C GLU A 104 5.07 0.94 -12.03
N GLU A 105 6.23 0.72 -11.40
CA GLU A 105 7.13 -0.40 -11.75
C GLU A 105 6.42 -1.75 -11.64
N LEU A 106 5.65 -1.97 -10.58
CA LEU A 106 4.90 -3.21 -10.41
C LEU A 106 3.85 -3.38 -11.51
N ASN A 107 3.10 -2.31 -11.84
CA ASN A 107 2.09 -2.36 -12.89
C ASN A 107 2.69 -2.63 -14.27
N ILE A 108 3.86 -2.05 -14.58
CA ILE A 108 4.61 -2.30 -15.81
C ILE A 108 5.04 -3.77 -15.85
N LEU A 109 5.63 -4.27 -14.75
CA LEU A 109 6.09 -5.65 -14.66
C LEU A 109 4.94 -6.66 -14.83
N LEU A 110 3.77 -6.37 -14.25
CA LEU A 110 2.58 -7.22 -14.39
C LEU A 110 2.07 -7.36 -15.83
N GLN A 111 2.40 -6.43 -16.73
CA GLN A 111 2.03 -6.53 -18.15
C GLN A 111 2.69 -7.73 -18.86
N GLU A 112 3.74 -8.31 -18.29
CA GLU A 112 4.42 -9.47 -18.86
C GLU A 112 3.65 -10.79 -18.70
N TRP A 113 2.61 -10.80 -17.85
CA TRP A 113 1.73 -11.95 -17.67
C TRP A 113 0.33 -11.63 -18.21
N PRO A 114 0.13 -11.69 -19.54
CA PRO A 114 -1.18 -11.47 -20.12
C PRO A 114 -2.19 -12.50 -19.59
N GLY A 115 -3.37 -12.04 -19.18
CA GLY A 115 -4.41 -12.87 -18.59
C GLY A 115 -4.22 -13.20 -17.10
N LEU A 116 -3.23 -12.61 -16.44
CA LEU A 116 -3.08 -12.72 -14.99
C LEU A 116 -4.24 -12.01 -14.29
N TYR A 117 -4.98 -12.75 -13.46
CA TYR A 117 -6.03 -12.18 -12.64
C TYR A 117 -5.46 -11.70 -11.30
N TYR A 118 -5.59 -10.40 -11.05
CA TYR A 118 -5.26 -9.77 -9.78
C TYR A 118 -6.20 -8.61 -9.50
N SER A 119 -6.26 -8.18 -8.24
CA SER A 119 -7.04 -7.02 -7.82
C SER A 119 -6.18 -6.08 -6.98
N VAL A 120 -6.36 -4.79 -7.17
CA VAL A 120 -5.59 -3.75 -6.48
C VAL A 120 -6.49 -3.03 -5.49
N HIS A 121 -5.98 -2.77 -4.29
CA HIS A 121 -6.74 -2.12 -3.23
C HIS A 121 -5.90 -1.13 -2.44
N VAL A 122 -6.51 -0.04 -2.00
CA VAL A 122 -5.93 0.83 -0.97
C VAL A 122 -6.51 0.43 0.38
N LEU A 123 -5.66 0.10 1.35
CA LEU A 123 -6.14 -0.29 2.67
C LEU A 123 -6.55 0.90 3.53
N CYS A 124 -7.64 0.72 4.28
CA CYS A 124 -8.08 1.71 5.26
C CYS A 124 -7.05 1.88 6.37
N SER A 125 -6.43 3.05 6.42
CA SER A 125 -5.42 3.43 7.42
C SER A 125 -5.92 3.28 8.86
N LYS A 126 -7.21 3.54 9.10
CA LYS A 126 -7.82 3.43 10.43
C LYS A 126 -8.03 1.98 10.86
N CYS A 127 -8.43 1.10 9.94
CA CYS A 127 -8.47 -0.33 10.22
C CYS A 127 -7.06 -0.88 10.53
N LEU A 128 -6.05 -0.44 9.76
CA LEU A 128 -4.65 -0.81 9.99
C LEU A 128 -4.15 -0.34 11.36
N LYS A 129 -4.40 0.92 11.72
CA LYS A 129 -3.99 1.50 13.01
C LYS A 129 -4.62 0.78 14.21
N ARG A 130 -5.82 0.23 14.05
CA ARG A 130 -6.49 -0.60 15.07
C ARG A 130 -5.98 -2.05 15.12
N GLY A 131 -5.10 -2.46 14.21
CA GLY A 131 -4.65 -3.84 14.10
C GLY A 131 -5.74 -4.80 13.62
N SER A 132 -6.70 -4.32 12.82
CA SER A 132 -7.76 -5.19 12.30
C SER A 132 -7.16 -6.32 11.46
N PRO A 133 -7.52 -7.60 11.70
CA PRO A 133 -7.01 -8.71 10.89
C PRO A 133 -7.53 -8.68 9.45
N HIS A 134 -8.62 -7.94 9.19
CA HIS A 134 -9.25 -7.81 7.90
C HIS A 134 -9.58 -6.32 7.66
N PRO A 135 -8.61 -5.47 7.31
CA PRO A 135 -8.88 -4.07 7.06
C PRO A 135 -9.85 -3.88 5.89
N HIS A 136 -10.60 -2.77 5.89
CA HIS A 136 -11.40 -2.44 4.72
C HIS A 136 -10.50 -2.09 3.53
N THR A 137 -10.86 -2.58 2.35
CA THR A 137 -10.16 -2.39 1.09
C THR A 137 -10.95 -1.41 0.22
N PHE A 138 -10.39 -0.25 -0.05
CA PHE A 138 -10.91 0.66 -1.07
C PHE A 138 -10.47 0.18 -2.46
N PRO A 139 -11.32 0.38 -3.50
CA PRO A 139 -11.01 -0.01 -4.87
C PRO A 139 -9.71 0.62 -5.39
N GLY A 140 -8.92 -0.15 -6.13
CA GLY A 140 -7.67 0.32 -6.74
C GLY A 140 -7.87 1.39 -7.81
N GLU A 141 -9.07 1.47 -8.40
CA GLU A 141 -9.45 2.49 -9.37
C GLU A 141 -9.30 3.92 -8.81
N LEU A 142 -9.37 4.09 -7.48
CA LEU A 142 -9.17 5.38 -6.83
C LEU A 142 -7.78 5.96 -7.01
N LEU A 143 -6.78 5.12 -7.29
CA LEU A 143 -5.40 5.54 -7.59
C LEU A 143 -5.33 6.35 -8.90
N SER A 144 -6.24 6.10 -9.86
CA SER A 144 -6.35 6.86 -11.13
C SER A 144 -7.36 7.99 -11.08
N GLN A 145 -8.03 8.19 -9.95
CA GLN A 145 -9.09 9.20 -9.83
C GLN A 145 -8.57 10.46 -9.15
N PRO A 146 -9.04 11.64 -9.57
CA PRO A 146 -8.79 12.86 -8.82
C PRO A 146 -9.48 12.78 -7.46
N ARG A 147 -8.91 13.47 -6.49
CA ARG A 147 -9.53 13.61 -5.17
C ARG A 147 -10.88 14.33 -5.32
N PRO A 148 -11.97 13.85 -4.68
CA PRO A 148 -13.25 14.54 -4.72
C PRO A 148 -13.16 15.94 -4.14
N GLU A 149 -13.71 16.93 -4.84
CA GLU A 149 -13.71 18.33 -4.39
C GLU A 149 -14.60 18.53 -3.17
N GLY A 150 -14.14 19.34 -2.21
CA GLY A 150 -14.90 19.66 -0.99
C GLY A 150 -15.02 18.52 0.03
N VAL A 151 -14.50 17.32 -0.25
CA VAL A 151 -14.54 16.17 0.66
C VAL A 151 -13.18 15.99 1.33
N THR A 152 -13.12 16.11 2.66
CA THR A 152 -11.89 15.92 3.44
C THR A 152 -11.79 14.52 4.05
N GLU A 153 -12.93 13.88 4.28
CA GLU A 153 -13.04 12.58 4.94
C GLU A 153 -14.11 11.71 4.28
N ILE A 154 -13.88 10.39 4.27
CA ILE A 154 -14.85 9.37 3.88
C ILE A 154 -15.08 8.40 5.03
N ILE A 155 -16.25 7.78 5.08
CA ILE A 155 -16.59 6.82 6.14
C ILE A 155 -16.05 5.45 5.74
N CYS A 156 -15.34 4.79 6.67
CA CYS A 156 -14.98 3.38 6.53
C CYS A 156 -16.24 2.51 6.68
N PRO A 157 -16.72 1.81 5.63
CA PRO A 157 -17.96 1.03 5.69
C PRO A 157 -17.91 -0.09 6.75
N LYS A 158 -16.72 -0.63 6.99
CA LYS A 158 -16.51 -1.72 7.95
C LYS A 158 -16.58 -1.26 9.41
N ASN A 159 -16.27 0.00 9.68
CA ASN A 159 -16.16 0.53 11.04
C ASN A 159 -17.30 1.50 11.40
N GLY A 160 -18.38 1.53 10.60
CA GLY A 160 -19.64 2.22 10.89
C GLY A 160 -19.58 3.75 10.82
N ASN A 161 -18.70 4.38 11.61
CA ASN A 161 -18.60 5.83 11.78
C ASN A 161 -17.16 6.36 11.73
N GLU A 162 -16.17 5.50 11.56
CA GLU A 162 -14.78 5.95 11.54
C GLU A 162 -14.46 6.68 10.24
N ARG A 163 -13.98 7.91 10.38
CA ARG A 163 -13.65 8.79 9.26
C ARG A 163 -12.19 8.63 8.86
N VAL A 164 -11.97 8.45 7.57
CA VAL A 164 -10.67 8.29 6.94
C VAL A 164 -10.41 9.53 6.09
N ASN A 165 -9.28 10.20 6.30
CA ASN A 165 -8.93 11.36 5.48
C ASN A 165 -8.74 10.92 4.02
N VAL A 166 -9.33 11.66 3.08
CA VAL A 166 -9.25 11.32 1.65
C VAL A 166 -7.81 11.28 1.11
N ALA A 167 -6.88 12.00 1.72
CA ALA A 167 -5.47 12.00 1.33
C ALA A 167 -4.74 10.68 1.67
N LEU A 168 -5.36 9.79 2.45
CA LEU A 168 -4.86 8.43 2.70
C LEU A 168 -5.41 7.40 1.69
N VAL A 169 -6.30 7.82 0.80
CA VAL A 169 -6.99 6.94 -0.16
C VAL A 169 -6.72 7.38 -1.60
N TYR A 170 -6.76 8.69 -1.86
CA TYR A 170 -6.51 9.28 -3.16
C TYR A 170 -5.11 9.88 -3.23
N PRO A 171 -4.32 9.54 -4.26
CA PRO A 171 -3.02 10.18 -4.47
C PRO A 171 -3.20 11.69 -4.75
N PRO A 172 -2.16 12.51 -4.50
CA PRO A 172 -2.21 13.94 -4.80
C PRO A 172 -2.29 14.22 -6.31
N THR A 173 -1.78 13.30 -7.14
CA THR A 173 -1.88 13.32 -8.59
C THR A 173 -2.32 11.93 -9.04
N PRO A 174 -3.35 11.81 -9.90
CA PRO A 174 -3.80 10.51 -10.40
C PRO A 174 -2.64 9.74 -11.03
N THR A 175 -2.44 8.48 -10.66
CA THR A 175 -1.49 7.62 -11.36
C THR A 175 -2.10 7.15 -12.66
N VAL A 176 -1.30 7.12 -13.73
CA VAL A 176 -1.73 6.51 -15.00
C VAL A 176 -1.72 5.00 -14.80
N ILE A 177 -2.83 4.45 -14.33
CA ILE A 177 -2.98 2.99 -14.29
C ILE A 177 -3.59 2.58 -15.61
N SER A 178 -2.83 1.82 -16.40
CA SER A 178 -3.39 1.11 -17.55
C SER A 178 -4.57 0.28 -17.05
N PRO A 179 -5.77 0.44 -17.62
CA PRO A 179 -6.92 -0.30 -17.15
C PRO A 179 -6.66 -1.79 -17.38
N CYS A 180 -6.35 -2.54 -16.31
CA CYS A 180 -6.49 -3.99 -16.34
C CYS A 180 -7.99 -4.27 -16.32
N SER A 181 -8.63 -4.12 -17.48
CA SER A 181 -10.05 -4.41 -17.67
C SER A 181 -10.23 -5.91 -17.85
N LYS A 182 -10.76 -6.53 -16.79
CA LYS A 182 -11.42 -7.85 -16.72
C LYS A 182 -10.55 -9.09 -16.87
#